data_AF-A0A440V5J8-F1
#
_entry.id   AF-A0A440V5J8-F1
#
_cell.length_a   1.000
_cell.length_b   1.000
_cell.length_c   1.000
_cell.angle_alpha   90.00
_cell.angle_beta   90.00
_cell.angle_gamma   90.00
#
_symmetry.space_group_name_H-M   'P 1'
#
loop_
_entity.id
_entity.type
_entity.pdbx_description
1 polymer ?
#
loop_
_entity_poly.entity_id
_entity_poly.type
_entity_poly.pdbx_seq_one_letter_code
_entity_poly.pdbx_strand_id
1 'polypeptide(L)'
;MNIVTPTSTVARAVAPPAAPPTRTIDTAQAIHQAATRLLPFLEQGKPVTTAALRTTMADSFGGTDAQGFWVWKDAYEALEVAQVLFLRRFGSAILSRSASPQAALAMMQRIAELLPTHTRRSDESQAMQQLSTPLPLAFVTAYAAAISSSDLVLEPSAGTALLAVHAEIARASLALNEIAATRADLLGLLF
;
A
#
# COMPACT_ATOMS: atom_id res chain seq x y z
N MET A 1 -54.25 -59.74 -18.60
CA MET A 1 -54.03 -58.50 -17.83
C MET A 1 -52.53 -58.25 -17.84
N ASN A 2 -52.06 -57.41 -18.76
CA ASN A 2 -50.63 -57.17 -18.97
C ASN A 2 -50.25 -55.86 -18.28
N ILE A 3 -49.37 -55.93 -17.28
CA ILE A 3 -48.82 -54.76 -16.60
C ILE A 3 -47.52 -54.39 -17.32
N VAL A 4 -47.51 -53.26 -18.01
CA VAL A 4 -46.31 -52.66 -18.60
C VAL A 4 -45.77 -51.63 -17.62
N THR A 5 -44.60 -51.87 -17.06
CA THR A 5 -43.89 -50.93 -16.18
C THR A 5 -43.04 -49.99 -17.05
N PRO A 6 -43.13 -48.66 -16.92
CA PRO A 6 -42.24 -47.76 -17.64
C PRO A 6 -40.89 -47.67 -16.91
N THR A 7 -39.79 -47.83 -17.65
CA THR A 7 -38.44 -47.54 -17.20
C THR A 7 -38.23 -46.02 -17.19
N SER A 8 -37.91 -45.46 -16.02
CA SER A 8 -37.55 -44.04 -15.87
C SER A 8 -36.09 -43.83 -16.28
N THR A 9 -35.86 -43.05 -17.33
CA THR A 9 -34.52 -42.65 -17.77
C THR A 9 -34.04 -41.46 -16.94
N VAL A 10 -33.08 -41.68 -16.04
CA VAL A 10 -32.45 -40.59 -15.27
C VAL A 10 -31.50 -39.83 -16.20
N ALA A 11 -31.84 -38.59 -16.53
CA ALA A 11 -30.96 -37.70 -17.28
C ALA A 11 -29.72 -37.38 -16.43
N ARG A 12 -28.54 -37.76 -16.93
CA ARG A 12 -27.25 -37.47 -16.30
C ARG A 12 -26.95 -35.98 -16.46
N ALA A 13 -27.10 -35.22 -15.38
CA ALA A 13 -26.72 -33.81 -15.33
C ALA A 13 -25.22 -33.68 -15.60
N VAL A 14 -24.86 -32.92 -16.63
CA VAL A 14 -23.47 -32.54 -16.91
C VAL A 14 -23.09 -31.50 -15.87
N ALA A 15 -22.05 -31.79 -15.09
CA ALA A 15 -21.51 -30.83 -14.13
C ALA A 15 -21.08 -29.55 -14.88
N PRO A 16 -21.39 -28.35 -14.33
CA PRO A 16 -20.94 -27.11 -14.94
C PRO A 16 -19.40 -27.12 -15.07
N PRO A 17 -18.84 -26.48 -16.11
CA PRO A 17 -17.40 -26.37 -16.25
C PRO A 17 -16.82 -25.76 -14.96
N ALA A 18 -15.78 -26.40 -14.42
CA ALA A 18 -15.09 -25.91 -13.24
C ALA A 18 -14.67 -24.46 -13.47
N ALA A 19 -15.06 -23.57 -12.56
CA ALA A 19 -14.56 -22.20 -12.57
C ALA A 19 -13.02 -22.26 -12.55
N PRO A 20 -12.33 -21.41 -13.33
CA PRO A 20 -10.87 -21.36 -13.28
C PRO A 20 -10.44 -21.15 -11.82
N PRO A 21 -9.32 -21.77 -11.39
CA PRO A 21 -8.84 -21.57 -10.03
C PRO A 21 -8.69 -20.07 -9.79
N THR A 22 -9.39 -19.56 -8.77
CA THR A 22 -9.18 -18.21 -8.26
C THR A 22 -7.74 -18.16 -7.80
N ARG A 23 -6.86 -17.59 -8.62
CA ARG A 23 -5.53 -17.20 -8.17
C ARG A 23 -5.76 -16.20 -7.05
N THR A 24 -5.57 -16.62 -5.80
CA THR A 24 -5.57 -15.71 -4.66
C THR A 24 -4.42 -14.74 -4.88
N ILE A 25 -4.76 -13.52 -5.27
CA ILE A 25 -3.79 -12.44 -5.43
C ILE A 25 -3.23 -12.15 -4.04
N ASP A 26 -1.91 -12.15 -3.91
CA ASP A 26 -1.26 -11.62 -2.72
C ASP A 26 -1.41 -10.09 -2.75
N THR A 27 -2.31 -9.58 -1.90
CA THR A 27 -2.66 -8.15 -1.84
C THR A 27 -1.43 -7.29 -1.52
N ALA A 28 -0.57 -7.73 -0.60
CA ALA A 28 0.62 -6.96 -0.23
C ALA A 28 1.60 -6.88 -1.41
N GLN A 29 1.83 -8.00 -2.12
CA GLN A 29 2.64 -7.99 -3.33
C GLN A 29 2.04 -7.12 -4.43
N ALA A 30 0.72 -7.17 -4.64
CA ALA A 30 0.05 -6.34 -5.65
C ALA A 30 0.15 -4.84 -5.32
N ILE A 31 -0.01 -4.46 -4.05
CA ILE A 31 0.20 -3.08 -3.56
C ILE A 31 1.65 -2.65 -3.78
N HIS A 32 2.63 -3.47 -3.40
CA HIS A 32 4.05 -3.16 -3.58
C HIS A 32 4.42 -3.01 -5.07
N GLN A 33 3.88 -3.85 -5.94
CA GLN A 33 4.04 -3.72 -7.39
C GLN A 33 3.42 -2.43 -7.92
N ALA A 34 2.21 -2.07 -7.48
CA ALA A 34 1.58 -0.81 -7.84
C ALA A 34 2.42 0.38 -7.38
N ALA A 35 2.90 0.37 -6.13
CA ALA A 35 3.78 1.41 -5.58
C ALA A 35 5.07 1.57 -6.40
N THR A 36 5.67 0.46 -6.82
CA THR A 36 6.87 0.46 -7.69
C THR A 36 6.57 1.11 -9.05
N ARG A 37 5.39 0.86 -9.62
CA ARG A 37 4.95 1.49 -10.89
C ARG A 37 4.62 2.98 -10.73
N LEU A 38 4.23 3.41 -9.53
CA LEU A 38 3.94 4.82 -9.20
C LEU A 38 5.21 5.62 -8.89
N LEU A 39 6.27 4.99 -8.39
CA LEU A 39 7.53 5.64 -8.03
C LEU A 39 8.08 6.60 -9.11
N PRO A 40 8.10 6.26 -10.42
CA PRO A 40 8.57 7.17 -11.47
C PRO A 40 7.81 8.51 -11.54
N PHE A 41 6.55 8.58 -11.10
CA PHE A 41 5.82 9.84 -11.02
C PHE A 41 6.46 10.78 -9.99
N LEU A 42 6.78 10.25 -8.79
CA LEU A 42 7.45 10.99 -7.73
C LEU A 42 8.86 11.42 -8.14
N GLU A 43 9.62 10.53 -8.78
CA GLU A 43 10.97 10.80 -9.30
C GLU A 43 11.00 11.95 -10.33
N GLN A 44 9.93 12.07 -11.11
CA GLN A 44 9.80 13.11 -12.14
C GLN A 44 9.08 14.37 -11.62
N GLY A 45 8.66 14.39 -10.35
CA GLY A 45 7.85 15.48 -9.80
C GLY A 45 6.48 15.63 -10.48
N LYS A 46 5.91 14.54 -10.99
CA LYS A 46 4.64 14.52 -11.71
C LYS A 46 3.50 14.09 -10.79
N PRO A 47 2.36 14.80 -10.78
CA PRO A 47 1.19 14.37 -10.04
C PRO A 47 0.66 13.01 -10.51
N VAL A 48 0.30 12.15 -9.57
CA VAL A 48 -0.44 10.91 -9.82
C VAL A 48 -1.92 11.25 -9.90
N THR A 49 -2.51 11.15 -11.08
CA THR A 49 -3.95 11.36 -11.23
C THR A 49 -4.74 10.14 -10.75
N THR A 50 -6.00 10.34 -10.35
CA THR A 50 -6.93 9.26 -10.02
C THR A 50 -7.07 8.23 -11.14
N ALA A 51 -7.01 8.68 -12.41
CA ALA A 51 -7.06 7.80 -13.57
C ALA A 51 -5.78 6.94 -13.67
N ALA A 52 -4.60 7.55 -13.53
CA ALA A 52 -3.33 6.81 -13.54
C ALA A 52 -3.24 5.80 -12.39
N LEU A 53 -3.72 6.18 -11.21
CA LEU A 53 -3.80 5.30 -10.05
C LEU A 53 -4.73 4.10 -10.32
N ARG A 54 -5.95 4.34 -10.83
CA ARG A 54 -6.88 3.26 -11.20
C ARG A 54 -6.27 2.27 -12.20
N THR A 55 -5.62 2.78 -13.25
CA THR A 55 -4.93 1.93 -14.24
C THR A 55 -3.82 1.11 -13.59
N THR A 56 -2.96 1.75 -12.79
CA THR A 56 -1.83 1.08 -12.15
C THR A 56 -2.28 -0.01 -11.17
N MET A 57 -3.34 0.26 -10.41
CA MET A 57 -3.95 -0.73 -9.52
C MET A 57 -4.56 -1.88 -10.30
N ALA A 58 -5.30 -1.60 -11.38
CA ALA A 58 -5.90 -2.63 -12.20
C ALA A 58 -4.86 -3.56 -12.85
N ASP A 59 -3.75 -3.01 -13.31
CA ASP A 59 -2.64 -3.78 -13.89
C ASP A 59 -1.95 -4.66 -12.83
N SER A 60 -1.85 -4.18 -11.59
CA SER A 60 -1.14 -4.88 -10.51
C SER A 60 -2.00 -5.95 -9.84
N PHE A 61 -3.32 -5.71 -9.75
CA PHE A 61 -4.29 -6.67 -9.21
C PHE A 61 -4.90 -7.57 -10.28
N GLY A 62 -4.70 -7.29 -11.57
CA GLY A 62 -5.27 -8.07 -12.67
C GLY A 62 -6.77 -7.84 -12.90
N GLY A 63 -7.33 -6.75 -12.38
CA GLY A 63 -8.74 -6.39 -12.53
C GLY A 63 -9.11 -5.09 -11.81
N THR A 64 -10.32 -4.60 -12.04
CA THR A 64 -10.75 -3.26 -11.57
C THR A 64 -11.41 -3.27 -10.19
N ASP A 65 -11.53 -2.10 -9.56
CA ASP A 65 -12.30 -1.91 -8.31
C ASP A 65 -13.78 -2.27 -8.50
N ALA A 66 -14.36 -1.94 -9.65
CA ALA A 66 -15.75 -2.27 -9.99
C ALA A 66 -16.00 -3.79 -10.10
N GLN A 67 -14.96 -4.57 -10.39
CA GLN A 67 -15.01 -6.03 -10.43
C GLN A 67 -14.67 -6.66 -9.06
N GLY A 68 -14.37 -5.86 -8.04
CA GLY A 68 -14.05 -6.32 -6.69
C GLY A 68 -12.63 -6.87 -6.52
N PHE A 69 -11.71 -6.58 -7.44
CA PHE A 69 -10.32 -7.06 -7.34
C PHE A 69 -9.50 -6.34 -6.27
N TRP A 70 -9.87 -5.10 -5.95
CA TRP A 70 -9.24 -4.26 -4.93
C TRP A 70 -10.21 -3.18 -4.47
N VAL A 71 -9.95 -2.60 -3.29
CA VAL A 71 -10.69 -1.47 -2.74
C VAL A 71 -9.83 -0.21 -2.70
N TRP A 72 -10.46 0.96 -2.59
CA TRP A 72 -9.72 2.23 -2.57
C TRP A 72 -8.69 2.34 -1.45
N LYS A 73 -8.85 1.57 -0.37
CA LYS A 73 -7.85 1.48 0.69
C LYS A 73 -6.52 0.93 0.15
N ASP A 74 -6.53 -0.12 -0.66
CA ASP A 74 -5.32 -0.70 -1.26
C ASP A 74 -4.58 0.31 -2.13
N ALA A 75 -5.33 1.14 -2.86
CA ALA A 75 -4.75 2.20 -3.68
C ALA A 75 -4.08 3.29 -2.82
N TYR A 76 -4.66 3.61 -1.67
CA TYR A 76 -4.08 4.53 -0.69
C TYR A 76 -2.83 3.96 -0.03
N GLU A 77 -2.81 2.66 0.30
CA GLU A 77 -1.60 1.98 0.76
C GLU A 77 -0.49 2.06 -0.29
N ALA A 78 -0.81 1.82 -1.58
CA ALA A 78 0.17 1.90 -2.66
C ALA A 78 0.79 3.31 -2.82
N LEU A 79 0.00 4.36 -2.59
CA LEU A 79 0.48 5.75 -2.60
C LEU A 79 1.45 6.04 -1.44
N GLU A 80 1.15 5.54 -0.24
CA GLU A 80 2.03 5.69 0.92
C GLU A 80 3.33 4.87 0.75
N VAL A 81 3.22 3.63 0.27
CA VAL A 81 4.38 2.79 -0.03
C VAL A 81 5.25 3.41 -1.12
N ALA A 82 4.67 4.05 -2.15
CA ALA A 82 5.44 4.75 -3.17
C ALA A 82 6.29 5.90 -2.58
N GLN A 83 5.76 6.63 -1.59
CA GLN A 83 6.52 7.65 -0.86
C GLN A 83 7.66 7.03 -0.04
N VAL A 84 7.42 5.89 0.63
CA VAL A 84 8.47 5.16 1.35
C VAL A 84 9.59 4.75 0.40
N LEU A 85 9.27 4.10 -0.73
CA LEU A 85 10.25 3.72 -1.75
C LEU A 85 11.05 4.92 -2.26
N PHE A 86 10.37 6.04 -2.51
CA PHE A 86 11.03 7.29 -2.92
C PHE A 86 12.00 7.79 -1.84
N LEU A 87 11.59 7.81 -0.57
CA LEU A 87 12.43 8.28 0.53
C LEU A 87 13.61 7.36 0.82
N ARG A 88 13.46 6.04 0.68
CA ARG A 88 14.60 5.12 0.80
C ARG A 88 15.66 5.41 -0.25
N ARG A 89 15.24 5.80 -1.45
CA ARG A 89 16.14 6.11 -2.56
C ARG A 89 16.76 7.51 -2.49
N PHE A 90 15.98 8.52 -2.10
CA PHE A 90 16.37 9.93 -2.22
C PHE A 90 16.40 10.70 -0.90
N GLY A 91 15.87 10.15 0.19
CA GLY A 91 15.70 10.82 1.47
C GLY A 91 17.01 11.36 2.05
N SER A 92 18.07 10.54 2.09
CA SER A 92 19.39 11.00 2.55
C SER A 92 19.94 12.17 1.71
N ALA A 93 19.73 12.15 0.39
CA ALA A 93 20.14 13.23 -0.50
C ALA A 93 19.29 14.50 -0.29
N ILE A 94 17.97 14.35 -0.07
CA ILE A 94 17.06 15.46 0.24
C ILE A 94 17.48 16.14 1.55
N LEU A 95 17.72 15.36 2.61
CA LEU A 95 18.11 15.89 3.92
C LEU A 95 19.48 16.58 3.87
N SER A 96 20.48 15.96 3.26
CA SER A 96 21.84 16.54 3.18
C SER A 96 21.93 17.79 2.30
N ARG A 97 21.04 17.95 1.31
CA ARG A 97 21.02 19.11 0.40
C ARG A 97 20.05 20.22 0.83
N SER A 98 19.22 19.97 1.85
CA SER A 98 18.30 20.98 2.36
C SER A 98 19.05 22.01 3.21
N ALA A 99 18.87 23.30 2.91
CA ALA A 99 19.54 24.37 3.64
C ALA A 99 19.06 24.53 5.10
N SER A 100 17.88 23.99 5.43
CA SER A 100 17.29 24.01 6.76
C SER A 100 16.24 22.89 6.93
N PRO A 101 15.84 22.56 8.18
CA PRO A 101 14.72 21.63 8.43
C PRO A 101 13.41 22.09 7.77
N GLN A 102 13.16 23.39 7.68
CA GLN A 102 11.98 23.95 7.01
C GLN A 102 12.03 23.73 5.50
N ALA A 103 13.22 23.81 4.89
CA ALA A 103 13.40 23.48 3.47
C ALA A 103 13.17 21.97 3.21
N ALA A 104 13.65 21.11 4.11
CA ALA A 104 13.38 19.67 4.05
C ALA A 104 11.87 19.39 4.18
N LEU A 105 11.19 20.00 5.16
CA LEU A 105 9.73 19.90 5.32
C LEU A 105 8.99 20.35 4.07
N ALA A 106 9.40 21.46 3.44
CA ALA A 106 8.80 21.93 2.20
C ALA A 106 8.95 20.92 1.05
N MET A 107 10.07 20.18 1.00
CA MET A 107 10.23 19.08 0.05
C MET A 107 9.29 17.91 0.35
N MET A 108 9.13 17.54 1.63
CA MET A 108 8.18 16.50 2.06
C MET A 108 6.74 16.87 1.70
N GLN A 109 6.35 18.14 1.88
CA GLN A 109 5.04 18.67 1.47
C GLN A 109 4.83 18.55 -0.04
N ARG A 110 5.81 18.99 -0.84
CA ARG A 110 5.74 18.88 -2.30
C ARG A 110 5.59 17.43 -2.78
N ILE A 111 6.29 16.48 -2.16
CA ILE A 111 6.15 15.05 -2.49
C ILE A 111 4.73 14.56 -2.18
N ALA A 112 4.20 14.88 -1.00
CA ALA A 112 2.85 14.48 -0.60
C ALA A 112 1.77 15.10 -1.51
N GLU A 113 1.96 16.34 -1.96
CA GLU A 113 1.05 17.06 -2.87
C GLU A 113 0.99 16.47 -4.28
N LEU A 114 1.94 15.61 -4.67
CA LEU A 114 1.87 14.88 -5.95
C LEU A 114 0.80 13.78 -5.93
N LEU A 115 0.27 13.41 -4.76
CA LEU A 115 -0.60 12.25 -4.61
C LEU A 115 -2.05 12.65 -4.28
N PRO A 116 -3.04 11.87 -4.75
CA PRO A 116 -4.44 12.09 -4.41
C PRO A 116 -4.69 11.99 -2.89
N THR A 117 -5.62 12.79 -2.38
CA THR A 117 -6.02 12.73 -0.97
C THR A 117 -6.88 11.50 -0.64
N HIS A 118 -6.73 10.98 0.58
CA HIS A 118 -7.44 9.79 1.06
C HIS A 118 -8.87 10.13 1.51
N THR A 119 -9.80 10.19 0.56
CA THR A 119 -11.19 10.64 0.77
C THR A 119 -12.18 9.53 1.11
N ARG A 120 -11.79 8.26 0.94
CA ARG A 120 -12.65 7.09 1.23
C ARG A 120 -12.19 6.36 2.49
N ARG A 121 -13.11 5.64 3.12
CA ARG A 121 -12.85 4.79 4.30
C ARG A 121 -13.43 3.40 4.01
N SER A 122 -12.64 2.35 4.21
CA SER A 122 -13.13 0.97 4.18
C SER A 122 -13.62 0.54 5.57
N ASP A 123 -14.39 -0.54 5.62
CA ASP A 123 -14.90 -1.11 6.87
C ASP A 123 -13.75 -1.52 7.80
N GLU A 124 -12.70 -2.15 7.25
CA GLU A 124 -11.48 -2.49 7.99
C GLU A 124 -10.82 -1.24 8.58
N SER A 125 -10.65 -0.18 7.79
CA SER A 125 -10.03 1.05 8.27
C SER A 125 -10.80 1.72 9.39
N GLN A 126 -12.14 1.62 9.38
CA GLN A 126 -12.97 2.10 10.48
C GLN A 126 -12.83 1.20 11.71
N ALA A 127 -12.94 -0.11 11.53
CA ALA A 127 -12.85 -1.09 12.62
C ALA A 127 -11.49 -1.04 13.34
N MET A 128 -10.42 -0.85 12.59
CA MET A 128 -9.03 -0.87 13.08
C MET A 128 -8.45 0.53 13.28
N GLN A 129 -9.24 1.60 13.08
CA GLN A 129 -8.80 2.99 13.21
C GLN A 129 -7.52 3.32 12.40
N GLN A 130 -7.43 2.81 11.18
CA GLN A 130 -6.27 2.97 10.30
C GLN A 130 -6.22 4.38 9.70
N LEU A 131 -5.71 5.33 10.48
CA LEU A 131 -5.43 6.69 10.01
C LEU A 131 -4.00 6.76 9.47
N SER A 132 -3.85 7.48 8.35
CA SER A 132 -2.53 7.78 7.80
C SER A 132 -1.78 8.72 8.74
N THR A 133 -0.46 8.55 8.83
CA THR A 133 0.47 9.59 9.27
C THR A 133 1.10 10.20 8.00
N PRO A 134 0.55 11.30 7.45
CA PRO A 134 1.05 11.87 6.21
C PRO A 134 2.52 12.25 6.30
N LEU A 135 3.23 12.13 5.19
CA LEU A 135 4.67 12.32 5.10
C LEU A 135 5.20 13.61 5.80
N PRO A 136 4.57 14.79 5.64
CA PRO A 136 5.04 15.99 6.34
C PRO A 136 5.01 15.86 7.86
N LEU A 137 3.98 15.21 8.42
CA LEU A 137 3.88 14.97 9.86
C LEU A 137 4.89 13.91 10.32
N ALA A 138 5.07 12.84 9.55
CA ALA A 138 6.07 11.82 9.83
C ALA A 138 7.49 12.43 9.93
N PHE A 139 7.84 13.33 9.01
CA PHE A 139 9.11 14.05 9.06
C PHE A 139 9.25 14.92 10.31
N VAL A 140 8.21 15.70 10.66
CA VAL A 140 8.24 16.55 11.86
C VAL A 140 8.42 15.71 13.12
N THR A 141 7.75 14.56 13.21
CA THR A 141 7.89 13.62 14.33
C THR A 141 9.32 13.10 14.42
N ALA A 142 9.90 12.63 13.31
CA ALA A 142 11.27 12.11 13.29
C ALA A 142 12.30 13.20 13.64
N TYR A 143 12.10 14.43 13.15
CA TYR A 143 12.95 15.57 13.48
C TYR A 143 12.86 15.92 14.98
N ALA A 144 11.65 15.97 15.54
CA ALA A 144 11.43 16.27 16.96
C ALA A 144 12.01 15.19 17.88
N ALA A 145 11.95 13.92 17.46
CA ALA A 145 12.53 12.79 18.18
C ALA A 145 14.07 12.78 18.14
N ALA A 146 14.71 13.59 17.30
CA ALA A 146 16.16 13.67 17.14
C ALA A 146 16.83 12.31 16.91
N ILE A 147 16.18 11.47 16.07
CA ILE A 147 16.61 10.09 15.80
C ILE A 147 18.04 10.06 15.24
N SER A 148 18.83 9.14 15.77
CA SER A 148 20.23 8.92 15.44
C SER A 148 20.54 7.44 15.19
N SER A 149 21.71 7.15 14.64
CA SER A 149 22.13 5.78 14.33
C SER A 149 22.35 4.89 15.55
N SER A 150 22.45 5.46 16.76
CA SER A 150 22.56 4.69 18.01
C SER A 150 21.20 4.25 18.57
N ASP A 151 20.10 4.73 17.98
CA ASP A 151 18.77 4.45 18.51
C ASP A 151 18.19 3.13 18.00
N LEU A 152 17.36 2.52 18.84
CA LEU A 152 16.40 1.50 18.45
C LEU A 152 15.02 2.17 18.45
N VAL A 153 14.43 2.32 17.27
CA VAL A 153 13.11 2.93 17.09
C VAL A 153 12.06 1.83 17.10
N LEU A 154 11.12 1.95 18.04
CA LEU A 154 9.97 1.07 18.17
C LEU A 154 8.75 1.80 17.59
N GLU A 155 8.19 1.30 16.50
CA GLU A 155 6.99 1.87 15.89
C GLU A 155 5.82 0.89 15.98
N PRO A 156 4.96 1.02 17.00
CA PRO A 156 3.72 0.27 17.06
C PRO A 156 2.71 0.83 16.05
N SER A 157 1.94 -0.05 15.43
CA SER A 157 0.95 0.31 14.39
C SER A 157 1.60 1.09 13.25
N ALA A 158 2.71 0.57 12.74
CA ALA A 158 3.56 1.26 11.77
C ALA A 158 2.85 1.58 10.44
N GLY A 159 1.66 1.03 10.19
CA GLY A 159 0.92 1.27 8.95
C GLY A 159 1.74 0.83 7.75
N THR A 160 2.05 1.76 6.85
CA THR A 160 2.93 1.54 5.69
C THR A 160 4.36 2.03 5.92
N ALA A 161 4.74 2.36 7.16
CA ALA A 161 6.09 2.80 7.55
C ALA A 161 6.54 4.19 7.02
N LEU A 162 5.61 5.13 6.87
CA LEU A 162 5.95 6.53 6.54
C LEU A 162 6.76 7.22 7.65
N LEU A 163 6.65 6.79 8.92
CA LEU A 163 7.51 7.30 10.00
C LEU A 163 8.82 6.50 10.07
N ALA A 164 8.75 5.17 10.05
CA ALA A 164 9.92 4.28 10.14
C ALA A 164 11.00 4.57 9.08
N VAL A 165 10.61 4.94 7.87
CA VAL A 165 11.57 5.27 6.81
C VAL A 165 12.53 6.41 7.20
N HIS A 166 12.09 7.35 8.04
CA HIS A 166 12.98 8.43 8.53
C HIS A 166 14.04 7.89 9.50
N ALA A 167 13.67 6.91 10.33
CA ALA A 167 14.61 6.22 11.21
C ALA A 167 15.60 5.35 10.42
N GLU A 168 15.15 4.67 9.35
CA GLU A 168 16.04 3.97 8.41
C GLU A 168 17.05 4.93 7.74
N ILE A 169 16.58 6.10 7.28
CA ILE A 169 17.46 7.14 6.69
C ILE A 169 18.51 7.62 7.70
N ALA A 170 18.13 7.74 8.98
CA ALA A 170 19.04 8.06 10.08
C ALA A 170 19.96 6.89 10.49
N ARG A 171 19.82 5.72 9.86
CA ARG A 171 20.53 4.46 10.15
C ARG A 171 20.28 3.93 11.56
N ALA A 172 19.13 4.25 12.13
CA ALA A 172 18.68 3.66 13.38
C ALA A 172 18.25 2.20 13.16
N SER A 173 18.28 1.40 14.23
CA SER A 173 17.67 0.07 14.20
C SER A 173 16.15 0.19 14.34
N LEU A 174 15.39 -0.71 13.72
CA LEU A 174 13.93 -0.67 13.70
C LEU A 174 13.34 -1.93 14.36
N ALA A 175 12.26 -1.74 15.12
CA ALA A 175 11.32 -2.80 15.41
C ALA A 175 9.90 -2.28 15.12
N LEU A 176 9.29 -2.85 14.07
CA LEU A 176 7.99 -2.43 13.56
C LEU A 176 6.94 -3.47 13.94
N ASN A 177 5.75 -3.01 14.33
CA ASN A 177 4.63 -3.89 14.59
C ASN A 177 3.38 -3.38 13.87
N GLU A 178 2.65 -4.29 13.23
CA GLU A 178 1.37 -4.00 12.59
C GLU A 178 0.44 -5.20 12.72
N ILE A 179 -0.82 -4.94 13.06
CA ILE A 179 -1.84 -5.97 13.32
C ILE A 179 -2.67 -6.26 12.07
N ALA A 180 -2.76 -5.32 11.13
CA ALA A 180 -3.37 -5.56 9.84
C ALA A 180 -2.46 -6.45 8.97
N ALA A 181 -2.92 -7.65 8.63
CA ALA A 181 -2.12 -8.66 7.93
C ALA A 181 -1.46 -8.12 6.65
N THR A 182 -2.24 -7.49 5.76
CA THR A 182 -1.72 -6.90 4.52
C THR A 182 -0.60 -5.88 4.77
N ARG A 183 -0.72 -5.07 5.82
CA ARG A 183 0.30 -4.07 6.15
C ARG A 183 1.52 -4.70 6.80
N ALA A 184 1.35 -5.70 7.67
CA ALA A 184 2.46 -6.47 8.21
C ALA A 184 3.27 -7.14 7.09
N ASP A 185 2.60 -7.73 6.09
CA ASP A 185 3.23 -8.31 4.92
C ASP A 185 3.94 -7.23 4.06
N LEU A 186 3.33 -6.05 3.88
CA LEU A 186 3.97 -4.91 3.23
C LEU A 186 5.24 -4.45 3.95
N LEU A 187 5.24 -4.41 5.28
CA LEU A 187 6.43 -4.07 6.06
C LEU A 187 7.55 -5.08 5.81
N GLY A 188 7.24 -6.38 5.75
CA GLY A 188 8.23 -7.42 5.42
C GLY A 188 8.74 -7.39 3.97
N LEU A 189 8.02 -6.75 3.06
CA LEU A 189 8.51 -6.46 1.70
C LEU A 189 9.41 -5.21 1.66
N LEU A 190 9.27 -4.31 2.64
CA LEU A 190 9.97 -3.04 2.68
C LEU A 190 11.24 -3.09 3.54
N PHE A 191 11.23 -3.76 4.70
CA PHE A 191 12.32 -3.77 5.69
C PHE A 191 12.75 -5.19 6.02
#